data_AF-A0A6L9ED30-F1
#
_entry.id   AF-A0A6L9ED30-F1
#
_cell.length_a   1.000
_cell.length_b   1.000
_cell.length_c   1.000
_cell.angle_alpha   90.00
_cell.angle_beta   90.00
_cell.angle_gamma   90.00
#
_symmetry.space_group_name_H-M   'P 1'
#
loop_
_entity.id
_entity.type
_entity.pdbx_description
1 polymer ?
#
loop_
_entity_poly.entity_id
_entity_poly.type
_entity_poly.pdbx_seq_one_letter_code
_entity_poly.pdbx_strand_id
1 'polypeptide(L)'
;MIDKIITALTPDYHKLTAKRVFLILFCIAFFIRFPFFFRDYIDLDESTFILMGQSWLDGHFPYTELWDLKPPLVFLFFAGIIGLFGKSFVALRLAGVAVVVLGALYLYKIGKRVHSPKLGFWSSVLFVVLSSLFGSLQGVMSEHISMAFFLAGYYQLTRSSSTNIARLLLAAVLLGGAFMTKLNLSYAILLLVLVYCYQAYLRQGVLKTLSVMSLLGIGIILPAAILFTMYYFHGYGAIWWESVISASIAYGRIPFSERTDTLVPIAIIVVLIGLFVRWNIKKKAIPDQWHLLFLLAACSGILFSFYKVGKVNGHYLIQLYPFLILLLLSFVFYFSFFSTEKVGKTLLFLALLTPTESYLEYYAIANNYLKKNTLYNGEGIEVPKYLSAQFPDVQNIWFMEFHIGYWYLGQNPPTKATTHPSNLMRDQLFPYMRNPRGSSLEELQFILNSKAPEIIVTKGERIPFNAENKEEVYAYFEKYLKVHYQFVEQIGKATIYKRL
;
A
#
# COMPACT_ATOMS: atom_id res chain seq x y z
N MET A 1 10.23 36.82 13.96
CA MET A 1 9.34 36.34 12.87
C MET A 1 9.01 34.85 13.03
N ILE A 2 10.03 34.00 13.19
CA ILE A 2 9.89 32.54 13.40
C ILE A 2 8.99 32.20 14.60
N ASP A 3 9.16 32.89 15.75
CA ASP A 3 8.36 32.62 16.94
C ASP A 3 6.86 32.86 16.73
N LYS A 4 6.48 33.95 16.06
CA LYS A 4 5.08 34.23 15.71
C LYS A 4 4.51 33.17 14.76
N ILE A 5 5.32 32.68 13.82
CA ILE A 5 4.92 31.61 12.90
C ILE A 5 4.71 30.30 13.67
N ILE A 6 5.61 29.93 14.58
CA ILE A 6 5.52 28.66 15.31
C ILE A 6 4.37 28.67 16.33
N THR A 7 4.15 29.80 17.02
CA THR A 7 2.98 29.95 17.88
C THR A 7 1.68 29.91 17.08
N ALA A 8 1.64 30.49 15.87
CA ALA A 8 0.48 30.38 14.98
C ALA A 8 0.26 28.96 14.45
N LEU A 9 1.34 28.20 14.22
CA LEU A 9 1.31 26.82 13.73
C LEU A 9 1.08 25.77 14.83
N THR A 10 1.18 26.15 16.11
CA THR A 10 0.97 25.24 17.24
C THR A 10 -0.46 25.40 17.77
N PRO A 11 -1.40 24.50 17.42
CA PRO A 11 -2.79 24.65 17.83
C PRO A 11 -2.97 24.40 19.33
N ASP A 12 -3.95 25.09 19.93
CA ASP A 12 -4.50 24.69 21.23
C ASP A 12 -5.17 23.32 21.09
N TYR A 13 -4.48 22.28 21.56
CA TYR A 13 -4.88 20.89 21.39
C TYR A 13 -6.24 20.56 22.03
N HIS A 14 -6.65 21.30 23.06
CA HIS A 14 -7.93 21.08 23.75
C HIS A 14 -9.11 21.62 22.94
N LYS A 15 -8.88 22.64 22.10
CA LYS A 15 -9.88 23.25 21.21
C LYS A 15 -9.88 22.67 19.80
N LEU A 16 -9.04 21.67 19.51
CA LEU A 16 -9.00 21.01 18.21
C LEU A 16 -10.26 20.17 17.96
N THR A 17 -11.05 20.59 16.98
CA THR A 17 -12.15 19.80 16.44
C THR A 17 -11.62 18.81 15.39
N ALA A 18 -12.32 17.70 15.19
CA ALA A 18 -11.95 16.72 14.17
C ALA A 18 -11.91 17.33 12.75
N LYS A 19 -12.76 18.33 12.46
CA LYS A 19 -12.76 19.07 11.19
C LYS A 19 -11.47 19.87 10.98
N ARG A 20 -11.01 20.59 12.00
CA ARG A 20 -9.74 21.35 11.94
C ARG A 20 -8.54 20.42 11.77
N VAL A 21 -8.52 19.30 12.51
CA VAL A 21 -7.47 18.29 12.37
C VAL A 21 -7.47 17.69 10.96
N PHE A 22 -8.63 17.34 10.43
CA PHE A 22 -8.75 16.85 9.05
C PHE A 22 -8.17 17.85 8.04
N LEU A 23 -8.53 19.13 8.13
CA LEU A 23 -8.02 20.16 7.21
C LEU A 23 -6.50 20.30 7.30
N ILE A 24 -5.93 20.33 8.51
CA ILE A 24 -4.48 20.40 8.71
C ILE A 24 -3.78 19.18 8.09
N LEU A 25 -4.28 17.97 8.39
CA LEU A 25 -3.72 16.73 7.85
C LEU A 25 -3.84 16.68 6.32
N PHE A 26 -4.96 17.17 5.77
CA PHE A 26 -5.16 17.28 4.33
C PHE A 26 -4.14 18.22 3.69
N CYS A 27 -3.95 19.43 4.23
CA CYS A 27 -2.96 20.37 3.71
C CYS A 27 -1.54 19.79 3.74
N ILE A 28 -1.16 19.11 4.83
CA ILE A 28 0.16 18.47 4.94
C ILE A 28 0.29 17.33 3.91
N ALA A 29 -0.68 16.42 3.84
CA ALA A 29 -0.65 15.30 2.91
C ALA A 29 -0.64 15.78 1.46
N PHE A 30 -1.48 16.75 1.13
CA PHE A 30 -1.55 17.35 -0.20
C PHE A 30 -0.23 18.01 -0.55
N PHE A 31 0.34 18.84 0.34
CA PHE A 31 1.61 19.51 0.08
C PHE A 31 2.75 18.53 -0.22
N ILE A 32 2.87 17.46 0.56
CA ILE A 32 3.92 16.45 0.39
C ILE A 32 3.72 15.66 -0.91
N ARG A 33 2.48 15.28 -1.24
CA ARG A 33 2.17 14.35 -2.34
C ARG A 33 1.88 15.03 -3.68
N PHE A 34 1.47 16.30 -3.68
CA PHE A 34 1.05 17.03 -4.88
C PHE A 34 2.05 17.01 -6.04
N PRO A 35 3.37 17.19 -5.86
CA PRO A 35 4.27 17.23 -7.01
C PRO A 35 4.33 15.89 -7.75
N PHE A 36 4.03 14.79 -7.06
CA PHE A 36 3.98 13.45 -7.62
C PHE A 36 2.69 13.14 -8.38
N PHE A 37 1.71 14.05 -8.43
CA PHE A 37 0.46 13.86 -9.19
C PHE A 37 0.71 13.77 -10.70
N PHE A 38 1.83 14.31 -11.16
CA PHE A 38 2.19 14.44 -12.56
C PHE A 38 3.27 13.44 -12.98
N ARG A 39 3.74 12.60 -12.06
CA ARG A 39 4.72 11.57 -12.35
C ARG A 39 4.04 10.32 -12.90
N ASP A 40 4.57 9.81 -14.00
CA ASP A 40 4.11 8.64 -14.75
C ASP A 40 3.95 7.36 -13.91
N TYR A 41 5.01 6.95 -13.21
CA TYR A 41 5.05 5.81 -12.34
C TYR A 41 5.93 6.11 -11.14
N ILE A 42 5.40 5.84 -9.95
CA ILE A 42 6.11 5.99 -8.68
C ILE A 42 6.55 4.61 -8.19
N ASP A 43 5.64 3.64 -8.30
CA ASP A 43 5.86 2.25 -7.97
C ASP A 43 5.12 1.36 -8.98
N LEU A 44 5.64 0.16 -9.21
CA LEU A 44 5.09 -0.79 -10.16
C LEU A 44 3.79 -1.43 -9.66
N ASP A 45 3.61 -1.53 -8.34
CA ASP A 45 2.38 -2.00 -7.71
C ASP A 45 1.21 -1.08 -8.11
N GLU A 46 1.38 0.24 -7.99
CA GLU A 46 0.31 1.19 -8.31
C GLU A 46 -0.11 1.13 -9.78
N SER A 47 0.87 1.06 -10.70
CA SER A 47 0.59 0.91 -12.12
C SER A 47 -0.20 -0.37 -12.39
N THR A 48 0.15 -1.45 -11.71
CA THR A 48 -0.59 -2.72 -11.78
C THR A 48 -2.02 -2.55 -11.28
N PHE A 49 -2.23 -1.84 -10.15
CA PHE A 49 -3.57 -1.62 -9.61
C PHE A 49 -4.45 -0.78 -10.54
N ILE A 50 -3.85 0.21 -11.22
CA ILE A 50 -4.52 1.03 -12.24
C ILE A 50 -4.97 0.15 -13.42
N LEU A 51 -4.08 -0.70 -13.94
CA LEU A 51 -4.41 -1.61 -15.06
C LEU A 51 -5.49 -2.62 -14.67
N MET A 52 -5.37 -3.22 -13.50
CA MET A 52 -6.38 -4.16 -12.96
C MET A 52 -7.73 -3.47 -12.76
N GLY A 53 -7.74 -2.22 -12.26
CA GLY A 53 -8.95 -1.43 -12.10
C GLY A 53 -9.60 -1.04 -13.42
N GLN A 54 -8.81 -0.66 -14.42
CA GLN A 54 -9.30 -0.37 -15.78
C GLN A 54 -9.90 -1.61 -16.42
N SER A 55 -9.20 -2.75 -16.40
CA SER A 55 -9.69 -4.03 -16.95
C SER A 55 -11.01 -4.45 -16.31
N TRP A 56 -11.21 -4.18 -15.01
CA TRP A 56 -12.48 -4.39 -14.35
C TRP A 56 -13.61 -3.51 -14.90
N LEU A 57 -13.36 -2.22 -15.14
CA LEU A 57 -14.34 -1.35 -15.79
C LEU A 57 -14.67 -1.79 -17.22
N ASP A 58 -13.69 -2.37 -17.92
CA ASP A 58 -13.84 -2.89 -19.27
C ASP A 58 -14.64 -4.21 -19.31
N GLY A 59 -15.12 -4.71 -18.16
CA GLY A 59 -15.99 -5.88 -18.06
C GLY A 59 -15.28 -7.16 -17.62
N HIS A 60 -13.99 -7.10 -17.30
CA HIS A 60 -13.18 -8.27 -16.96
C HIS A 60 -12.90 -8.32 -15.46
N PHE A 61 -13.48 -9.29 -14.76
CA PHE A 61 -13.17 -9.48 -13.35
C PHE A 61 -11.65 -9.62 -13.12
N PRO A 62 -11.08 -9.02 -12.06
CA PRO A 62 -9.69 -9.27 -11.70
C PRO A 62 -9.38 -10.76 -11.72
N TYR A 63 -8.18 -11.10 -12.22
CA TYR A 63 -7.64 -12.46 -12.42
C TYR A 63 -8.11 -13.18 -13.70
N THR A 64 -9.11 -12.68 -14.44
CA THR A 64 -9.59 -13.32 -15.68
C THR A 64 -8.77 -12.94 -16.91
N GLU A 65 -8.39 -11.67 -17.07
CA GLU A 65 -7.51 -11.20 -18.16
C GLU A 65 -6.14 -10.75 -17.64
N LEU A 66 -6.15 -9.98 -16.56
CA LEU A 66 -4.98 -9.48 -15.87
C LEU A 66 -4.88 -10.12 -14.49
N TRP A 67 -3.67 -10.23 -13.94
CA TRP A 67 -3.44 -10.92 -12.67
C TRP A 67 -2.46 -10.19 -11.76
N ASP A 68 -2.82 -10.09 -10.48
CA ASP A 68 -1.96 -9.63 -9.39
C ASP A 68 -2.30 -10.37 -8.09
N LEU A 69 -1.40 -10.35 -7.11
CA LEU A 69 -1.57 -11.06 -5.84
C LEU A 69 -2.52 -10.34 -4.85
N LYS A 70 -2.76 -9.02 -4.99
CA LYS A 70 -3.63 -8.31 -4.06
C LYS A 70 -5.09 -8.76 -4.22
N PRO A 71 -5.92 -8.71 -3.16
CA PRO A 71 -7.33 -9.08 -3.27
C PRO A 71 -8.15 -7.99 -3.99
N PRO A 72 -9.37 -8.32 -4.45
CA PRO A 72 -10.10 -7.48 -5.40
C PRO A 72 -10.42 -6.07 -4.90
N LEU A 73 -10.58 -5.85 -3.59
CA LEU A 73 -10.98 -4.52 -3.08
C LEU A 73 -9.96 -3.42 -3.40
N VAL A 74 -8.68 -3.77 -3.61
CA VAL A 74 -7.67 -2.83 -4.12
C VAL A 74 -8.04 -2.38 -5.53
N PHE A 75 -8.28 -3.31 -6.45
CA PHE A 75 -8.61 -2.98 -7.84
C PHE A 75 -9.96 -2.28 -7.95
N LEU A 76 -10.94 -2.64 -7.10
CA LEU A 76 -12.23 -1.96 -7.04
C LEU A 76 -12.10 -0.48 -6.63
N PHE A 77 -11.15 -0.17 -5.73
CA PHE A 77 -10.83 1.22 -5.39
C PHE A 77 -10.36 2.00 -6.63
N PHE A 78 -9.43 1.45 -7.41
CA PHE A 78 -8.95 2.11 -8.63
C PHE A 78 -10.04 2.19 -9.71
N ALA A 79 -10.78 1.10 -9.94
CA ALA A 79 -11.92 1.05 -10.85
C ALA A 79 -12.97 2.13 -10.50
N GLY A 80 -13.31 2.30 -9.22
CA GLY A 80 -14.26 3.32 -8.81
C GLY A 80 -13.81 4.75 -9.14
N ILE A 81 -12.52 5.07 -8.93
CA ILE A 81 -11.99 6.39 -9.27
C ILE A 81 -11.93 6.60 -10.78
N ILE A 82 -11.46 5.61 -11.54
CA ILE A 82 -11.39 5.69 -13.00
C ILE A 82 -12.79 5.78 -13.60
N GLY A 83 -13.78 5.05 -13.08
CA GLY A 83 -15.16 5.09 -13.57
C GLY A 83 -15.85 6.43 -13.33
N LEU A 84 -15.49 7.14 -12.25
CA LEU A 84 -16.06 8.45 -11.92
C LEU A 84 -15.36 9.62 -12.62
N PHE A 85 -14.04 9.55 -12.80
CA PHE A 85 -13.23 10.68 -13.26
C PHE A 85 -12.50 10.44 -14.60
N GLY A 86 -12.66 9.26 -15.20
CA GLY A 86 -11.90 8.83 -16.37
C GLY A 86 -10.43 8.57 -16.07
N LYS A 87 -9.62 8.47 -17.14
CA LYS A 87 -8.17 8.24 -17.03
C LYS A 87 -7.43 9.48 -16.52
N SER A 88 -7.36 9.64 -15.20
CA SER A 88 -6.71 10.79 -14.55
C SER A 88 -5.80 10.39 -13.38
N PHE A 89 -4.49 10.56 -13.55
CA PHE A 89 -3.52 10.41 -12.45
C PHE A 89 -3.82 11.36 -11.29
N VAL A 90 -4.25 12.60 -11.58
CA VAL A 90 -4.61 13.59 -10.57
C VAL A 90 -5.74 13.07 -9.68
N ALA A 91 -6.79 12.49 -10.28
CA ALA A 91 -7.91 11.93 -9.51
C ALA A 91 -7.46 10.75 -8.63
N LEU A 92 -6.66 9.84 -9.19
CA LEU A 92 -6.09 8.70 -8.47
C LEU A 92 -5.23 9.15 -7.27
N ARG A 93 -4.33 10.11 -7.47
CA ARG A 93 -3.43 10.60 -6.41
C ARG A 93 -4.18 11.40 -5.35
N LEU A 94 -5.20 12.17 -5.75
CA LEU A 94 -6.06 12.89 -4.82
C LEU A 94 -6.87 11.93 -3.95
N ALA A 95 -7.37 10.83 -4.52
CA ALA A 95 -7.99 9.76 -3.76
C ALA A 95 -6.99 9.13 -2.76
N GLY A 96 -5.73 8.95 -3.16
CA GLY A 96 -4.64 8.56 -2.26
C GLY A 96 -4.45 9.51 -1.08
N VAL A 97 -4.41 10.83 -1.33
CA VAL A 97 -4.35 11.86 -0.27
C VAL A 97 -5.53 11.69 0.68
N ALA A 98 -6.75 11.55 0.17
CA ALA A 98 -7.94 11.37 0.98
C ALA A 98 -7.86 10.12 1.88
N VAL A 99 -7.43 8.98 1.33
CA VAL A 99 -7.26 7.72 2.07
C VAL A 99 -6.23 7.86 3.21
N VAL A 100 -5.08 8.47 2.94
CA VAL A 100 -4.05 8.73 3.97
C VAL A 100 -4.58 9.62 5.09
N VAL A 101 -5.27 10.71 4.73
CA VAL A 101 -5.85 11.65 5.69
C VAL A 101 -6.96 10.99 6.52
N LEU A 102 -7.78 10.12 5.92
CA LEU A 102 -8.80 9.36 6.64
C LEU A 102 -8.18 8.42 7.67
N GLY A 103 -7.13 7.67 7.29
CA GLY A 103 -6.37 6.83 8.23
C GLY A 103 -5.77 7.66 9.37
N ALA A 104 -5.13 8.78 9.06
CA ALA A 104 -4.55 9.71 10.02
C ALA A 104 -5.61 10.31 10.97
N LEU A 105 -6.80 10.64 10.47
CA LEU A 105 -7.90 11.17 11.28
C LEU A 105 -8.39 10.14 12.31
N TYR A 106 -8.47 8.86 11.93
CA TYR A 106 -8.80 7.80 12.90
C TYR A 106 -7.65 7.58 13.89
N LEU A 107 -6.39 7.68 13.45
CA LEU A 107 -5.24 7.65 14.36
C LEU A 107 -5.28 8.80 15.38
N TYR A 108 -5.65 10.01 14.97
CA TYR A 108 -5.89 11.13 15.88
C TYR A 108 -6.93 10.78 16.95
N LYS A 109 -8.06 10.21 16.53
CA LYS A 109 -9.13 9.81 17.46
C LYS A 109 -8.69 8.67 18.40
N ILE A 110 -7.85 7.75 17.93
CA ILE A 110 -7.25 6.69 18.76
C ILE A 110 -6.32 7.31 19.79
N GLY A 111 -5.32 8.10 19.38
CA GLY A 111 -4.36 8.72 20.29
C GLY A 111 -5.01 9.64 21.34
N LYS A 112 -6.09 10.34 20.97
CA LYS A 112 -6.91 11.12 21.91
C LYS A 112 -7.55 10.27 23.01
N ARG A 113 -7.94 9.02 22.71
CA ARG A 113 -8.52 8.09 23.71
C ARG A 113 -7.45 7.35 24.50
N VAL A 114 -6.33 7.03 23.86
CA VAL A 114 -5.20 6.34 24.49
C VAL A 114 -4.57 7.21 25.58
N HIS A 115 -4.42 8.51 25.33
CA HIS A 115 -3.79 9.42 26.29
C HIS A 115 -4.30 10.86 26.21
N SER A 116 -4.07 11.57 25.11
CA SER A 116 -4.38 13.01 25.02
C SER A 116 -4.58 13.51 23.58
N PRO A 117 -5.30 14.64 23.38
CA PRO A 117 -5.43 15.26 22.06
C PRO A 117 -4.08 15.61 21.41
N LYS A 118 -3.08 16.00 22.22
CA LYS A 118 -1.71 16.27 21.77
C LYS A 118 -1.05 15.00 21.21
N LEU A 119 -1.18 13.85 21.89
CA LEU A 119 -0.70 12.56 21.40
C LEU A 119 -1.36 12.23 20.06
N GLY A 120 -2.69 12.25 20.00
CA GLY A 120 -3.43 11.98 18.76
C GLY A 120 -2.99 12.87 17.60
N PHE A 121 -2.82 14.17 17.84
CA PHE A 121 -2.46 15.12 16.79
C PHE A 121 -1.09 14.80 16.20
N TRP A 122 -0.06 14.71 17.03
CA TRP A 122 1.30 14.43 16.55
C TRP A 122 1.44 13.02 15.98
N SER A 123 0.74 12.03 16.52
CA SER A 123 0.71 10.70 15.92
C SER A 123 0.11 10.72 14.52
N SER A 124 -0.98 11.46 14.31
CA SER A 124 -1.59 11.60 12.99
C SER A 124 -0.73 12.37 11.99
N VAL A 125 -0.05 13.43 12.42
CA VAL A 125 0.89 14.19 11.57
C VAL A 125 2.07 13.31 11.14
N LEU A 126 2.72 12.62 12.09
CA LEU A 126 3.82 11.71 11.77
C LEU A 126 3.38 10.55 10.88
N PHE A 127 2.16 10.04 11.06
CA PHE A 127 1.63 9.00 10.17
C PHE A 127 1.42 9.52 8.74
N VAL A 128 0.89 10.73 8.55
CA VAL A 128 0.78 11.36 7.21
C VAL A 128 2.16 11.47 6.57
N VAL A 129 3.14 12.00 7.32
CA VAL A 129 4.52 12.18 6.85
C VAL A 129 5.13 10.84 6.46
N LEU A 130 5.16 9.85 7.36
CA LEU A 130 5.78 8.55 7.09
C LEU A 130 5.03 7.71 6.05
N SER A 131 3.74 7.94 5.85
CA SER A 131 2.97 7.30 4.76
C SER A 131 3.05 8.07 3.45
N SER A 132 3.77 9.19 3.40
CA SER A 132 3.88 10.05 2.21
C SER A 132 5.32 10.47 1.95
N LEU A 133 6.32 9.83 2.54
CA LEU A 133 7.73 10.06 2.28
C LEU A 133 8.38 8.74 1.86
N PHE A 134 9.49 8.78 1.13
CA PHE A 134 10.29 7.63 0.68
C PHE A 134 9.73 6.90 -0.54
N GLY A 135 9.96 7.48 -1.72
CA GLY A 135 9.81 6.83 -3.02
C GLY A 135 8.42 6.24 -3.26
N SER A 136 8.30 4.90 -3.18
CA SER A 136 7.06 4.14 -3.45
C SER A 136 5.84 4.59 -2.64
N LEU A 137 6.05 5.20 -1.48
CA LEU A 137 5.02 5.71 -0.59
C LEU A 137 4.28 6.95 -1.12
N GLN A 138 4.85 7.64 -2.11
CA GLN A 138 4.14 8.70 -2.86
C GLN A 138 3.02 8.12 -3.75
N GLY A 139 3.13 6.82 -4.06
CA GLY A 139 2.14 5.97 -4.72
C GLY A 139 0.89 5.72 -3.89
N VAL A 140 -0.24 5.41 -4.53
CA VAL A 140 -1.42 4.86 -3.85
C VAL A 140 -1.26 3.35 -3.67
N MET A 141 -0.52 2.98 -2.64
CA MET A 141 -0.28 1.58 -2.28
C MET A 141 -1.47 0.92 -1.58
N SER A 142 -1.57 -0.41 -1.68
CA SER A 142 -2.59 -1.24 -1.00
C SER A 142 -2.64 -1.02 0.51
N GLU A 143 -1.51 -0.67 1.12
CA GLU A 143 -1.29 -0.42 2.54
C GLU A 143 -1.96 0.86 3.02
N HIS A 144 -2.03 1.89 2.17
CA HIS A 144 -2.76 3.11 2.51
C HIS A 144 -4.25 2.80 2.65
N ILE A 145 -4.79 2.09 1.66
CA ILE A 145 -6.21 1.72 1.60
C ILE A 145 -6.54 0.79 2.78
N SER A 146 -5.72 -0.23 3.01
CA SER A 146 -5.93 -1.18 4.09
C SER A 146 -5.85 -0.53 5.47
N MET A 147 -4.92 0.40 5.68
CA MET A 147 -4.80 1.09 6.97
C MET A 147 -5.89 2.13 7.22
N ALA A 148 -6.47 2.75 6.19
CA ALA A 148 -7.66 3.57 6.36
C ALA A 148 -8.84 2.75 6.91
N PHE A 149 -9.06 1.55 6.35
CA PHE A 149 -10.05 0.60 6.86
C PHE A 149 -9.69 0.07 8.25
N PHE A 150 -8.43 -0.35 8.46
CA PHE A 150 -7.98 -0.98 9.71
C PHE A 150 -8.07 0.00 10.88
N LEU A 151 -7.59 1.23 10.73
CA LEU A 151 -7.62 2.23 11.81
C LEU A 151 -9.05 2.68 12.12
N ALA A 152 -9.92 2.78 11.11
CA ALA A 152 -11.34 3.02 11.34
C ALA A 152 -11.99 1.86 12.11
N GLY A 153 -11.75 0.62 11.69
CA GLY A 153 -12.26 -0.58 12.36
C GLY A 153 -11.74 -0.72 13.79
N TYR A 154 -10.43 -0.56 14.00
CA TYR A 154 -9.79 -0.53 15.31
C TYR A 154 -10.42 0.52 16.23
N TYR A 155 -10.62 1.74 15.73
CA TYR A 155 -11.24 2.81 16.50
C TYR A 155 -12.68 2.49 16.90
N GLN A 156 -13.48 1.95 15.97
CA GLN A 156 -14.86 1.57 16.27
C GLN A 156 -14.92 0.42 17.28
N LEU A 157 -14.07 -0.59 17.13
CA LEU A 157 -13.99 -1.75 18.02
C LEU A 157 -13.63 -1.33 19.46
N THR A 158 -12.52 -0.61 19.62
CA THR A 158 -12.00 -0.17 20.94
C THR A 158 -12.85 0.91 21.60
N ARG A 159 -13.75 1.55 20.85
CA ARG A 159 -14.77 2.47 21.38
C ARG A 159 -16.11 1.77 21.67
N SER A 160 -16.34 0.57 21.15
CA SER A 160 -17.63 -0.10 21.29
C SER A 160 -17.77 -0.78 22.64
N SER A 161 -18.95 -0.61 23.25
CA SER A 161 -19.44 -1.58 24.22
C SER A 161 -19.80 -2.86 23.48
N SER A 162 -19.59 -4.01 24.09
CA SER A 162 -20.04 -5.31 23.58
C SER A 162 -21.59 -5.42 23.51
N THR A 163 -22.32 -4.45 24.06
CA THR A 163 -23.78 -4.32 23.89
C THR A 163 -24.19 -3.55 22.62
N ASN A 164 -23.30 -2.79 21.99
CA ASN A 164 -23.62 -2.00 20.80
C ASN A 164 -23.35 -2.79 19.51
N ILE A 165 -24.36 -3.53 19.05
CA ILE A 165 -24.29 -4.42 17.88
C ILE A 165 -23.93 -3.65 16.61
N ALA A 166 -24.57 -2.50 16.35
CA ALA A 166 -24.34 -1.72 15.14
C ALA A 166 -22.87 -1.27 15.01
N ARG A 167 -22.27 -0.81 16.12
CA ARG A 167 -20.86 -0.39 16.12
C ARG A 167 -19.90 -1.58 16.02
N LEU A 168 -20.23 -2.72 16.61
CA LEU A 168 -19.45 -3.96 16.45
C LEU A 168 -19.46 -4.45 15.00
N LEU A 169 -20.63 -4.48 14.36
CA LEU A 169 -20.76 -4.85 12.95
C LEU A 169 -20.01 -3.87 12.05
N LEU A 170 -20.13 -2.56 12.28
CA LEU A 170 -19.36 -1.55 11.55
C LEU A 170 -17.85 -1.78 11.71
N ALA A 171 -17.39 -2.02 12.94
CA ALA A 171 -15.97 -2.31 13.19
C ALA A 171 -15.51 -3.56 12.43
N ALA A 172 -16.30 -4.64 12.49
CA ALA A 172 -16.01 -5.91 11.84
C ALA A 172 -15.98 -5.78 10.32
N VAL A 173 -16.94 -5.08 9.70
CA VAL A 173 -16.97 -4.83 8.25
C VAL A 173 -15.78 -3.99 7.80
N LEU A 174 -15.40 -2.96 8.57
CA LEU A 174 -14.20 -2.16 8.28
C LEU A 174 -12.92 -3.01 8.37
N LEU A 175 -12.80 -3.88 9.39
CA LEU A 175 -11.68 -4.81 9.49
C LEU A 175 -11.70 -5.85 8.35
N GLY A 176 -12.87 -6.31 7.92
CA GLY A 176 -13.05 -7.15 6.73
C GLY A 176 -12.61 -6.45 5.43
N GLY A 177 -12.85 -5.13 5.32
CA GLY A 177 -12.33 -4.31 4.22
C GLY A 177 -10.80 -4.19 4.25
N ALA A 178 -10.19 -4.06 5.43
CA ALA A 178 -8.74 -4.12 5.58
C ALA A 178 -8.17 -5.49 5.17
N PHE A 179 -8.87 -6.58 5.54
CA PHE A 179 -8.52 -7.94 5.14
C PHE A 179 -8.61 -8.13 3.62
N MET A 180 -9.69 -7.64 2.98
CA MET A 180 -9.89 -7.72 1.52
C MET A 180 -9.09 -6.69 0.71
N THR A 181 -8.32 -5.84 1.36
CA THR A 181 -7.28 -5.03 0.68
C THR A 181 -5.90 -5.64 0.88
N LYS A 182 -5.65 -6.29 2.02
CA LYS A 182 -4.38 -6.93 2.33
C LYS A 182 -4.53 -8.11 3.30
N LEU A 183 -4.41 -9.33 2.79
CA LEU A 183 -4.69 -10.55 3.57
C LEU A 183 -3.73 -10.78 4.75
N ASN A 184 -2.52 -10.24 4.69
CA ASN A 184 -1.53 -10.36 5.76
C ASN A 184 -1.98 -9.64 7.06
N LEU A 185 -2.91 -8.69 6.98
CA LEU A 185 -3.52 -8.05 8.15
C LEU A 185 -4.43 -9.00 8.95
N SER A 186 -4.77 -10.18 8.40
CA SER A 186 -5.55 -11.21 9.11
C SER A 186 -4.95 -11.56 10.48
N TYR A 187 -3.61 -11.61 10.61
CA TYR A 187 -2.94 -11.85 11.89
C TYR A 187 -3.21 -10.74 12.91
N ALA A 188 -3.14 -9.48 12.48
CA ALA A 188 -3.41 -8.32 13.33
C ALA A 188 -4.88 -8.25 13.73
N ILE A 189 -5.79 -8.52 12.79
CA ILE A 189 -7.23 -8.58 13.03
C ILE A 189 -7.56 -9.69 14.02
N LEU A 190 -7.00 -10.89 13.83
CA LEU A 190 -7.23 -12.03 14.71
C LEU A 190 -6.81 -11.71 16.15
N LEU A 191 -5.58 -11.24 16.37
CA LEU A 191 -5.10 -10.91 17.71
C LEU A 191 -5.93 -9.77 18.34
N LEU A 192 -6.30 -8.76 17.55
CA LEU A 192 -7.15 -7.66 18.01
C LEU A 192 -8.53 -8.15 18.48
N VAL A 193 -9.16 -9.02 17.69
CA VAL A 193 -10.46 -9.64 18.03
C VAL A 193 -10.34 -10.53 19.25
N LEU A 194 -9.28 -11.34 19.37
CA LEU A 194 -9.05 -12.19 20.54
C LEU A 194 -8.92 -11.37 21.83
N VAL A 195 -8.16 -10.26 21.81
CA VAL A 195 -8.05 -9.36 22.97
C VAL A 195 -9.41 -8.72 23.30
N TYR A 196 -10.20 -8.34 22.28
CA TYR A 196 -11.53 -7.76 22.51
C TYR A 196 -12.49 -8.78 23.13
N CYS A 197 -12.49 -10.01 22.62
CA CYS A 197 -13.31 -11.10 23.14
C CYS A 197 -12.88 -11.49 24.56
N TYR A 198 -11.58 -11.48 24.85
CA TYR A 198 -11.08 -11.68 26.21
C TYR A 198 -11.56 -10.58 27.17
N GLN A 199 -11.54 -9.31 26.75
CA GLN A 199 -12.12 -8.21 27.51
C GLN A 199 -13.62 -8.41 27.75
N ALA A 200 -14.37 -8.82 26.72
CA ALA A 200 -15.80 -9.08 26.83
C ALA A 200 -16.09 -10.25 27.79
N TYR A 201 -15.28 -11.30 27.76
CA TYR A 201 -15.39 -12.45 28.65
C TYR A 201 -15.24 -12.03 30.11
N LEU A 202 -14.18 -11.28 30.44
CA LEU A 202 -13.96 -10.81 31.79
C LEU A 202 -15.07 -9.87 32.30
N ARG A 203 -15.77 -9.16 31.41
CA ARG A 203 -16.80 -8.19 31.77
C ARG A 203 -18.23 -8.75 31.76
N GLN A 204 -18.51 -9.76 30.92
CA GLN A 204 -19.88 -10.18 30.58
C GLN A 204 -20.06 -11.70 30.46
N GLY A 205 -19.00 -12.49 30.66
CA GLY A 205 -19.06 -13.94 30.65
C GLY A 205 -19.08 -14.57 29.25
N VAL A 206 -19.16 -15.91 29.23
CA VAL A 206 -18.96 -16.73 28.03
C VAL A 206 -20.03 -16.49 26.96
N LEU A 207 -21.31 -16.56 27.32
CA LEU A 207 -22.42 -16.48 26.36
C LEU A 207 -22.38 -15.19 25.55
N LYS A 208 -22.15 -14.06 26.22
CA LYS A 208 -22.07 -12.76 25.55
C LYS A 208 -20.82 -12.65 24.68
N THR A 209 -19.71 -13.25 25.11
CA THR A 209 -18.48 -13.32 24.31
C THR A 209 -18.68 -14.13 23.04
N LEU A 210 -19.37 -15.27 23.10
CA LEU A 210 -19.71 -16.06 21.92
C LEU A 210 -20.56 -15.24 20.92
N SER A 211 -21.57 -14.52 21.41
CA SER A 211 -22.36 -13.61 20.57
C SER A 211 -21.51 -12.52 19.90
N VAL A 212 -20.60 -11.89 20.65
CA VAL A 212 -19.65 -10.91 20.11
C VAL A 212 -18.74 -11.53 19.07
N MET A 213 -18.17 -12.71 19.34
CA MET A 213 -17.32 -13.45 18.41
C MET A 213 -18.04 -13.76 17.11
N SER A 214 -19.29 -14.25 17.17
CA SER A 214 -20.10 -14.51 15.98
C SER A 214 -20.37 -13.25 15.18
N LEU A 215 -20.76 -12.14 15.83
CA LEU A 215 -21.00 -10.87 15.15
C LEU A 215 -19.74 -10.32 14.47
N LEU A 216 -18.60 -10.37 15.16
CA LEU A 216 -17.33 -9.94 14.59
C LEU A 216 -16.91 -10.85 13.43
N GLY A 217 -17.05 -12.17 13.57
CA GLY A 217 -16.75 -13.14 12.52
C GLY A 217 -17.57 -12.90 11.25
N ILE A 218 -18.89 -12.75 11.39
CA ILE A 218 -19.80 -12.44 10.28
C ILE A 218 -19.39 -11.13 9.60
N GLY A 219 -19.18 -10.06 10.36
CA GLY A 219 -18.84 -8.77 9.78
C GLY A 219 -17.48 -8.75 9.08
N ILE A 220 -16.46 -9.45 9.61
CA ILE A 220 -15.13 -9.54 8.99
C ILE A 220 -15.17 -10.36 7.69
N ILE A 221 -15.96 -11.44 7.65
CA ILE A 221 -16.09 -12.30 6.47
C ILE A 221 -16.96 -11.63 5.39
N LEU A 222 -17.91 -10.77 5.78
CA LEU A 222 -18.90 -10.20 4.86
C LEU A 222 -18.30 -9.55 3.60
N PRO A 223 -17.26 -8.67 3.66
CA PRO A 223 -16.65 -8.13 2.44
C PRO A 223 -16.10 -9.20 1.50
N ALA A 224 -15.47 -10.25 2.05
CA ALA A 224 -14.95 -11.36 1.27
C ALA A 224 -16.09 -12.19 0.64
N ALA A 225 -17.15 -12.45 1.41
CA ALA A 225 -18.32 -13.18 0.95
C ALA A 225 -19.05 -12.43 -0.18
N ILE A 226 -19.20 -11.10 -0.09
CA ILE A 226 -19.77 -10.28 -1.15
C ILE A 226 -18.94 -10.41 -2.43
N LEU A 227 -17.62 -10.18 -2.34
CA LEU A 227 -16.74 -10.28 -3.50
C LEU A 227 -16.74 -11.70 -4.10
N PHE A 228 -16.65 -12.74 -3.28
CA PHE A 228 -16.72 -14.13 -3.76
C PHE A 228 -18.05 -14.42 -4.45
N THR A 229 -19.16 -13.98 -3.87
CA THR A 229 -20.50 -14.21 -4.44
C THR A 229 -20.65 -13.56 -5.81
N MET A 230 -20.11 -12.36 -6.00
CA MET A 230 -20.07 -11.71 -7.32
C MET A 230 -19.34 -12.58 -8.35
N TYR A 231 -18.18 -13.15 -7.99
CA TYR A 231 -17.44 -14.05 -8.88
C TYR A 231 -18.16 -15.37 -9.13
N TYR A 232 -18.77 -15.96 -8.09
CA TYR A 232 -19.47 -17.23 -8.16
C TYR A 232 -20.62 -17.19 -9.17
N PHE A 233 -21.45 -16.15 -9.12
CA PHE A 233 -22.58 -16.00 -10.06
C PHE A 233 -22.16 -15.75 -11.52
N HIS A 234 -20.91 -15.34 -11.77
CA HIS A 234 -20.34 -15.18 -13.11
C HIS A 234 -19.47 -16.39 -13.53
N GLY A 235 -19.47 -17.50 -12.77
CA GLY A 235 -18.69 -18.70 -13.09
C GLY A 235 -17.20 -18.61 -12.74
N TYR A 236 -16.76 -17.55 -12.05
CA TYR A 236 -15.36 -17.30 -11.70
C TYR A 236 -15.01 -17.62 -10.24
N GLY A 237 -15.88 -18.33 -9.51
CA GLY A 237 -15.65 -18.68 -8.10
C GLY A 237 -14.33 -19.41 -7.85
N ALA A 238 -13.95 -20.35 -8.73
CA ALA A 238 -12.67 -21.06 -8.64
C ALA A 238 -11.47 -20.14 -8.88
N ILE A 239 -11.55 -19.23 -9.88
CA ILE A 239 -10.50 -18.24 -10.16
C ILE A 239 -10.29 -17.32 -8.95
N TRP A 240 -11.37 -16.88 -8.31
CA TRP A 240 -11.29 -16.06 -7.10
C TRP A 240 -10.58 -16.82 -5.97
N TRP A 241 -10.97 -18.07 -5.72
CA TRP A 241 -10.36 -18.87 -4.64
C TRP A 241 -8.86 -19.13 -4.89
N GLU A 242 -8.52 -19.52 -6.11
CA GLU A 242 -7.14 -19.77 -6.54
C GLU A 242 -6.27 -18.50 -6.40
N SER A 243 -6.75 -17.36 -6.88
CA SER A 243 -5.97 -16.12 -6.94
C SER A 243 -5.91 -15.41 -5.59
N VAL A 244 -7.02 -15.36 -4.84
CA VAL A 244 -7.08 -14.62 -3.58
C VAL A 244 -6.51 -15.45 -2.44
N ILE A 245 -6.92 -16.71 -2.29
CA ILE A 245 -6.58 -17.54 -1.12
C ILE A 245 -5.36 -18.40 -1.39
N SER A 246 -5.40 -19.24 -2.44
CA SER A 246 -4.36 -20.24 -2.68
C SER A 246 -3.02 -19.60 -3.05
N ALA A 247 -3.01 -18.62 -3.96
CA ALA A 247 -1.79 -17.90 -4.36
C ALA A 247 -1.14 -17.17 -3.18
N SER A 248 -1.94 -16.52 -2.33
CA SER A 248 -1.44 -15.82 -1.15
C SER A 248 -0.80 -16.76 -0.13
N ILE A 249 -1.39 -17.94 0.08
CA ILE A 249 -0.81 -18.99 0.93
C ILE A 249 0.51 -19.48 0.33
N ALA A 250 0.54 -19.77 -0.97
CA ALA A 250 1.75 -20.23 -1.66
C ALA A 250 2.87 -19.20 -1.61
N TYR A 251 2.54 -17.93 -1.84
CA TYR A 251 3.48 -16.81 -1.74
C TYR A 251 4.09 -16.66 -0.34
N GLY A 252 3.32 -16.96 0.72
CA GLY A 252 3.81 -16.94 2.10
C GLY A 252 4.64 -18.17 2.53
N ARG A 253 4.77 -19.20 1.68
CA ARG A 253 5.55 -20.42 1.96
C ARG A 253 7.02 -20.24 1.56
N ILE A 254 7.65 -19.22 2.12
CA ILE A 254 9.07 -18.95 1.91
C ILE A 254 9.92 -19.82 2.87
N PRO A 255 11.02 -20.44 2.43
CA PRO A 255 11.98 -21.16 3.27
C PRO A 255 12.49 -20.31 4.44
N PHE A 256 12.92 -20.95 5.53
CA PHE A 256 13.44 -20.23 6.69
C PHE A 256 14.72 -19.44 6.37
N SER A 257 15.58 -19.99 5.51
CA SER A 257 16.84 -19.36 5.06
C SER A 257 16.62 -17.99 4.42
N GLU A 258 15.52 -17.80 3.69
CA GLU A 258 15.15 -16.54 3.05
C GLU A 258 14.45 -15.54 3.99
N ARG A 259 14.22 -15.92 5.27
CA ARG A 259 13.61 -15.03 6.27
C ARG A 259 14.62 -14.35 7.19
N THR A 260 15.88 -14.77 7.15
CA THR A 260 16.94 -14.29 8.06
C THR A 260 17.09 -12.78 8.00
N ASP A 261 16.99 -12.18 6.81
CA ASP A 261 17.07 -10.74 6.58
C ASP A 261 15.95 -9.94 7.28
N THR A 262 14.83 -10.59 7.64
CA THR A 262 13.75 -9.95 8.40
C THR A 262 13.94 -10.02 9.91
N LEU A 263 14.77 -10.94 10.41
CA LEU A 263 14.86 -11.20 11.84
C LEU A 263 15.47 -10.01 12.59
N VAL A 264 16.53 -9.40 12.04
CA VAL A 264 17.21 -8.27 12.69
C VAL A 264 16.29 -7.04 12.79
N PRO A 265 15.64 -6.55 11.71
CA PRO A 265 14.68 -5.46 11.83
C PRO A 265 13.54 -5.75 12.81
N ILE A 266 12.97 -6.97 12.78
CA ILE A 266 11.89 -7.36 13.69
C ILE A 266 12.39 -7.39 15.14
N ALA A 267 13.57 -7.95 15.40
CA ALA A 267 14.16 -8.01 16.74
C ALA A 267 14.38 -6.61 17.32
N ILE A 268 14.91 -5.67 16.52
CA ILE A 268 15.07 -4.27 16.93
C ILE A 268 13.72 -3.68 17.34
N ILE A 269 12.68 -3.86 16.51
CA ILE A 269 11.34 -3.34 16.82
C ILE A 269 10.76 -4.00 18.07
N VAL A 270 10.92 -5.31 18.25
CA VAL A 270 10.45 -6.03 19.44
C VAL A 270 11.15 -5.53 20.70
N VAL A 271 12.47 -5.29 20.65
CA VAL A 271 13.21 -4.70 21.77
C VAL A 271 12.69 -3.31 22.09
N LEU A 272 12.45 -2.46 21.09
CA LEU A 272 11.88 -1.13 21.29
C LEU A 272 10.48 -1.18 21.93
N ILE A 273 9.61 -2.08 21.45
CA ILE A 273 8.29 -2.32 22.06
C ILE A 273 8.44 -2.81 23.50
N GLY A 274 9.36 -3.75 23.78
CA GLY A 274 9.61 -4.27 25.12
C GLY A 274 10.08 -3.22 26.11
N LEU A 275 11.01 -2.35 25.68
CA LEU A 275 11.46 -1.18 26.45
C LEU A 275 10.28 -0.24 26.75
N PHE A 276 9.44 0.02 25.76
CA PHE A 276 8.24 0.82 25.93
C PHE A 276 7.24 0.19 26.91
N VAL A 277 6.96 -1.10 26.79
CA VAL A 277 6.03 -1.80 27.69
C VAL A 277 6.54 -1.76 29.13
N ARG A 278 7.84 -2.04 29.34
CA ARG A 278 8.48 -1.92 30.65
C ARG A 278 8.35 -0.52 31.22
N TRP A 279 8.53 0.50 30.38
CA TRP A 279 8.33 1.89 30.77
C TRP A 279 6.88 2.19 31.15
N ASN A 280 5.93 1.73 30.35
CA ASN A 280 4.52 1.93 30.60
C ASN A 280 4.07 1.30 31.91
N ILE A 281 4.58 0.11 32.25
CA ILE A 281 4.33 -0.54 33.54
C ILE A 281 4.83 0.34 34.70
N LYS A 282 6.02 0.95 34.56
CA LYS A 282 6.61 1.81 35.61
C LYS A 282 5.93 3.17 35.75
N LYS A 283 5.52 3.79 34.64
CA LYS A 283 5.11 5.20 34.59
C LYS A 283 3.65 5.44 34.25
N LYS A 284 2.92 4.40 33.84
CA LYS A 284 1.51 4.46 33.40
C LYS A 284 1.29 5.51 32.29
N ALA A 285 2.20 5.58 31.33
CA ALA A 285 2.13 6.52 30.20
C ALA A 285 0.87 6.34 29.34
N ILE A 286 0.33 5.13 29.28
CA ILE A 286 -0.99 4.76 28.78
C ILE A 286 -1.76 4.23 30.00
N PRO A 287 -2.69 5.02 30.56
CA PRO A 287 -3.33 4.69 31.84
C PRO A 287 -4.23 3.46 31.79
N ASP A 288 -4.93 3.25 30.67
CA ASP A 288 -5.81 2.09 30.47
C ASP A 288 -5.04 0.92 29.85
N GLN A 289 -4.89 -0.14 30.64
CA GLN A 289 -4.23 -1.38 30.21
C GLN A 289 -4.84 -2.01 28.97
N TRP A 290 -6.14 -1.83 28.71
CA TRP A 290 -6.79 -2.39 27.54
C TRP A 290 -6.34 -1.69 26.26
N HIS A 291 -6.16 -0.37 26.28
CA HIS A 291 -5.58 0.34 25.16
C HIS A 291 -4.16 -0.17 24.85
N LEU A 292 -3.34 -0.41 25.88
CA LEU A 292 -2.02 -1.01 25.69
C LEU A 292 -2.11 -2.40 25.04
N LEU A 293 -2.97 -3.28 25.56
CA LEU A 293 -3.14 -4.64 25.03
C LEU A 293 -3.62 -4.62 23.57
N PHE A 294 -4.54 -3.74 23.20
CA PHE A 294 -4.99 -3.60 21.81
C PHE A 294 -3.88 -3.10 20.88
N LEU A 295 -3.06 -2.14 21.33
CA LEU A 295 -1.90 -1.67 20.56
C LEU A 295 -0.87 -2.79 20.37
N LEU A 296 -0.57 -3.55 21.43
CA LEU A 296 0.35 -4.68 21.36
C LEU A 296 -0.18 -5.79 20.45
N ALA A 297 -1.46 -6.13 20.52
CA ALA A 297 -2.08 -7.11 19.64
C ALA A 297 -1.95 -6.74 18.16
N ALA A 298 -2.21 -5.47 17.82
CA ALA A 298 -2.04 -4.97 16.46
C ALA A 298 -0.56 -5.02 16.02
N CYS A 299 0.38 -4.51 16.85
CA CYS A 299 1.82 -4.57 16.57
C CYS A 299 2.31 -6.01 16.34
N SER A 300 1.98 -6.92 17.27
CA SER A 300 2.42 -8.31 17.23
C SER A 300 1.89 -9.04 15.99
N GLY A 301 0.62 -8.81 15.61
CA GLY A 301 0.06 -9.44 14.42
C GLY A 301 0.70 -8.93 13.13
N ILE A 302 0.99 -7.63 13.05
CA ILE A 302 1.68 -7.03 11.88
C ILE A 302 3.12 -7.53 11.79
N LEU A 303 3.86 -7.55 12.90
CA LEU A 303 5.22 -8.09 12.95
C LEU A 303 5.27 -9.58 12.58
N PHE A 304 4.31 -10.36 13.07
CA PHE A 304 4.18 -11.76 12.67
C PHE A 304 3.90 -11.90 11.17
N SER A 305 3.11 -10.98 10.59
CA SER A 305 2.89 -10.94 9.15
C SER A 305 4.18 -10.68 8.35
N PHE A 306 5.06 -9.79 8.83
CA PHE A 306 6.34 -9.51 8.18
C PHE A 306 7.27 -10.72 8.24
N TYR A 307 7.33 -11.40 9.39
CA TYR A 307 8.05 -12.65 9.54
C TYR A 307 7.55 -13.73 8.57
N LYS A 308 6.21 -13.88 8.44
CA LYS A 308 5.61 -14.86 7.53
C LYS A 308 5.88 -14.57 6.06
N VAL A 309 5.88 -13.29 5.67
CA VAL A 309 6.14 -12.85 4.29
C VAL A 309 7.64 -12.80 3.97
N GLY A 310 8.53 -12.88 4.96
CA GLY A 310 9.98 -12.92 4.75
C GLY A 310 10.56 -11.63 4.15
N LYS A 311 9.82 -10.51 4.18
CA LYS A 311 10.31 -9.20 3.70
C LYS A 311 9.82 -8.06 4.59
N VAL A 312 10.70 -7.12 4.90
CA VAL A 312 10.39 -5.84 5.53
C VAL A 312 10.61 -4.72 4.51
N ASN A 313 9.73 -4.63 3.52
CA ASN A 313 9.77 -3.56 2.52
C ASN A 313 9.35 -2.22 3.14
N GLY A 314 9.89 -1.11 2.64
CA GLY A 314 9.60 0.23 3.14
C GLY A 314 8.09 0.53 3.22
N HIS A 315 7.33 0.22 2.17
CA HIS A 315 5.89 0.47 2.16
C HIS A 315 5.08 -0.47 3.09
N TYR A 316 5.61 -1.63 3.48
CA TYR A 316 4.93 -2.49 4.47
C TYR A 316 4.88 -1.85 5.85
N LEU A 317 5.85 -0.99 6.18
CA LEU A 317 5.94 -0.30 7.45
C LEU A 317 4.76 0.66 7.70
N ILE A 318 4.02 1.10 6.66
CA ILE A 318 2.77 1.87 6.81
C ILE A 318 1.82 1.20 7.80
N GLN A 319 1.75 -0.14 7.76
CA GLN A 319 0.85 -0.89 8.64
C GLN A 319 1.25 -0.74 10.12
N LEU A 320 2.55 -0.66 10.38
CA LEU A 320 3.12 -0.66 11.73
C LEU A 320 3.27 0.75 12.32
N TYR A 321 3.47 1.76 11.46
CA TYR A 321 3.68 3.16 11.87
C TYR A 321 2.65 3.68 12.89
N PRO A 322 1.32 3.52 12.71
CA PRO A 322 0.34 4.09 13.65
C PRO A 322 0.58 3.67 15.10
N PHE A 323 0.88 2.38 15.30
CA PHE A 323 1.02 1.80 16.62
C PHE A 323 2.38 2.12 17.22
N LEU A 324 3.47 1.99 16.45
CA LEU A 324 4.79 2.39 16.93
C LEU A 324 4.88 3.87 17.28
N ILE A 325 4.28 4.75 16.47
CA ILE A 325 4.26 6.19 16.73
C ILE A 325 3.50 6.50 18.03
N LEU A 326 2.36 5.85 18.27
CA LEU A 326 1.61 6.03 19.52
C LEU A 326 2.43 5.62 20.74
N LEU A 327 3.08 4.46 20.69
CA LEU A 327 3.97 3.98 21.75
C LEU A 327 5.13 4.96 21.95
N LEU A 328 5.86 5.29 20.88
CA LEU A 328 7.00 6.20 20.92
C LEU A 328 6.64 7.59 21.47
N LEU A 329 5.59 8.23 20.95
CA LEU A 329 5.22 9.58 21.38
C LEU A 329 4.68 9.61 22.82
N SER A 330 4.02 8.54 23.28
CA SER A 330 3.62 8.45 24.68
C SER A 330 4.82 8.34 25.63
N PHE A 331 5.94 7.76 25.17
CA PHE A 331 7.22 7.81 25.89
C PHE A 331 7.86 9.21 25.83
N VAL A 332 7.95 9.81 24.64
CA VAL A 332 8.59 11.12 24.42
C VAL A 332 7.89 12.22 25.22
N PHE A 333 6.56 12.26 25.23
CA PHE A 333 5.78 13.30 25.93
C PHE A 333 5.83 13.22 27.45
N TYR A 334 6.39 12.16 28.02
CA TYR A 334 6.67 12.10 29.45
C TYR A 334 7.81 13.03 29.87
N PHE A 335 8.80 13.24 29.00
CA PHE A 335 9.96 14.06 29.35
C PHE A 335 9.66 15.54 29.11
N SER A 336 9.80 16.34 30.17
CA SER A 336 9.58 17.80 30.13
C SER A 336 10.47 18.51 29.11
N PHE A 337 11.63 17.95 28.80
CA PHE A 337 12.55 18.43 27.77
C PHE A 337 11.85 18.61 26.39
N PHE A 338 11.07 17.61 25.96
CA PHE A 338 10.32 17.67 24.69
C PHE A 338 9.08 18.55 24.76
N SER A 339 8.75 19.06 25.95
CA SER A 339 7.67 20.05 26.16
C SER A 339 8.19 21.48 26.19
N THR A 340 9.51 21.70 26.06
CA THR A 340 10.07 23.05 25.95
C THR A 340 9.76 23.67 24.60
N GLU A 341 9.50 24.97 24.59
CA GLU A 341 9.20 25.73 23.38
C GLU A 341 10.34 25.61 22.36
N LYS A 342 11.60 25.69 22.81
CA LYS A 342 12.79 25.58 21.96
C LYS A 342 12.85 24.23 21.22
N VAL A 343 12.60 23.11 21.91
CA VAL A 343 12.60 21.79 21.29
C VAL A 343 11.43 21.63 20.31
N GLY A 344 10.24 22.13 20.67
CA GLY A 344 9.09 22.15 19.76
C GLY A 344 9.38 22.91 18.46
N LYS A 345 10.04 24.06 18.54
CA LYS A 345 10.46 24.86 17.38
C LYS A 345 11.44 24.11 16.49
N THR A 346 12.46 23.50 17.09
CA THR A 346 13.45 22.70 16.36
C THR A 346 12.79 21.50 15.66
N LEU A 347 11.91 20.78 16.35
CA LEU A 347 11.20 19.63 15.76
C LEU A 347 10.28 20.05 14.61
N LEU A 348 9.58 21.18 14.73
CA LEU A 348 8.73 21.70 13.66
C LEU A 348 9.58 22.13 12.45
N PHE A 349 10.71 22.80 12.66
CA PHE A 349 11.63 23.16 11.59
C PHE A 349 12.19 21.92 10.89
N LEU A 350 12.65 20.92 11.65
CA LEU A 350 13.12 19.65 11.08
C LEU A 350 12.01 18.96 10.29
N ALA A 351 10.77 18.95 10.79
CA ALA A 351 9.62 18.37 10.10
C ALA A 351 9.25 19.12 8.79
N LEU A 352 9.58 20.40 8.66
CA LEU A 352 9.46 21.12 7.39
C LEU A 352 10.57 20.75 6.41
N LEU A 353 11.74 20.33 6.88
CA LEU A 353 12.84 19.90 6.01
C LEU A 353 12.75 18.43 5.58
N THR A 354 11.98 17.59 6.29
CA THR A 354 11.88 16.16 5.97
C THR A 354 11.34 15.84 4.57
N PRO A 355 10.44 16.60 3.93
CA PRO A 355 9.92 16.29 2.59
C PRO A 355 10.89 16.63 1.45
N THR A 356 12.16 16.28 1.57
CA THR A 356 13.21 16.59 0.58
C THR A 356 12.84 16.09 -0.82
N GLU A 357 12.34 14.86 -0.93
CA GLU A 357 11.87 14.29 -2.20
C GLU A 357 10.75 15.12 -2.83
N SER A 358 9.79 15.60 -2.04
CA SER A 358 8.72 16.47 -2.53
C SER A 358 9.28 17.78 -3.05
N TYR A 359 10.22 18.43 -2.35
CA TYR A 359 10.86 19.66 -2.82
C TYR A 359 11.61 19.47 -4.14
N LEU A 360 12.34 18.36 -4.26
CA LEU A 360 13.04 18.01 -5.50
C LEU A 360 12.05 17.77 -6.65
N GLU A 361 10.93 17.09 -6.37
CA GLU A 361 9.89 16.85 -7.37
C GLU A 361 9.17 18.14 -7.77
N TYR A 362 8.89 19.07 -6.82
CA TYR A 362 8.36 20.40 -7.13
C TYR A 362 9.27 21.15 -8.10
N TYR A 363 10.58 21.10 -7.87
CA TYR A 363 11.56 21.69 -8.79
C TYR A 363 11.55 20.98 -10.14
N ALA A 364 11.48 19.64 -10.16
CA ALA A 364 11.44 18.84 -11.38
C ALA A 364 10.22 19.16 -12.25
N ILE A 365 9.01 19.22 -11.67
CA ILE A 365 7.78 19.54 -12.41
C ILE A 365 7.79 20.97 -12.93
N ALA A 366 8.33 21.93 -12.18
CA ALA A 366 8.43 23.32 -12.60
C ALA A 366 9.38 23.46 -13.80
N ASN A 367 10.56 22.81 -13.71
CA ASN A 367 11.52 22.77 -14.80
C ASN A 367 10.98 22.05 -16.04
N ASN A 368 10.23 20.96 -15.85
CA ASN A 368 9.58 20.23 -16.94
C ASN A 368 8.53 21.09 -17.65
N TYR A 369 7.73 21.86 -16.89
CA TYR A 369 6.76 22.78 -17.45
C TYR A 369 7.43 23.88 -18.28
N LEU A 370 8.50 24.50 -17.76
CA LEU A 370 9.24 25.54 -18.49
C LEU A 370 9.87 25.01 -19.79
N LYS A 371 10.31 23.76 -19.84
CA LYS A 371 10.98 23.17 -21.01
C LYS A 371 10.04 22.53 -22.02
N LYS A 372 9.01 21.82 -21.56
CA LYS A 372 8.13 20.96 -22.37
C LYS A 372 6.68 21.41 -22.39
N ASN A 373 6.33 22.51 -21.70
CA ASN A 373 4.96 23.01 -21.53
C ASN A 373 3.98 21.95 -20.98
N THR A 374 4.46 21.06 -20.11
CA THR A 374 3.66 20.03 -19.44
C THR A 374 4.17 19.78 -18.02
N LEU A 375 3.24 19.57 -17.08
CA LEU A 375 3.59 19.12 -15.72
C LEU A 375 3.93 17.62 -15.69
N TYR A 376 3.32 16.84 -16.60
CA TYR A 376 3.52 15.40 -16.68
C TYR A 376 4.93 15.03 -17.10
N ASN A 377 5.56 14.14 -16.35
CA ASN A 377 6.94 13.71 -16.57
C ASN A 377 7.12 12.19 -16.36
N GLY A 378 8.16 11.65 -17.00
CA GLY A 378 8.62 10.28 -16.86
C GLY A 378 8.32 9.37 -18.06
N GLU A 379 9.08 8.28 -18.17
CA GLU A 379 9.14 7.41 -19.33
C GLU A 379 7.83 6.67 -19.64
N GLY A 380 7.05 6.30 -18.63
CA GLY A 380 5.70 5.73 -18.76
C GLY A 380 4.65 6.69 -19.34
N ILE A 381 4.97 7.98 -19.53
CA ILE A 381 4.17 8.93 -20.31
C ILE A 381 4.87 9.30 -21.62
N GLU A 382 6.18 9.54 -21.58
CA GLU A 382 6.95 9.98 -22.75
C GLU A 382 7.09 8.88 -23.81
N VAL A 383 7.32 7.62 -23.40
CA VAL A 383 7.42 6.48 -24.34
C VAL A 383 6.08 6.23 -25.06
N PRO A 384 4.92 6.11 -24.38
CA PRO A 384 3.64 6.00 -25.07
C PRO A 384 3.36 7.13 -26.06
N LYS A 385 3.69 8.38 -25.72
CA LYS A 385 3.55 9.53 -26.64
C LYS A 385 4.44 9.38 -27.87
N TYR A 386 5.69 8.97 -27.69
CA TYR A 386 6.61 8.70 -28.79
C TYR A 386 6.11 7.56 -29.68
N LEU A 387 5.69 6.44 -29.09
CA LEU A 387 5.16 5.29 -29.83
C LEU A 387 3.90 5.65 -30.61
N SER A 388 2.99 6.43 -30.02
CA SER A 388 1.78 6.90 -30.72
C SER A 388 2.10 7.80 -31.91
N ALA A 389 3.21 8.54 -31.88
CA ALA A 389 3.61 9.44 -32.94
C ALA A 389 4.41 8.75 -34.06
N GLN A 390 5.32 7.84 -33.72
CA GLN A 390 6.22 7.19 -34.67
C GLN A 390 5.71 5.83 -35.18
N PHE A 391 4.89 5.16 -34.38
CA PHE A 391 4.39 3.81 -34.64
C PHE A 391 2.89 3.70 -34.33
N PRO A 392 2.03 4.53 -34.97
CA PRO A 392 0.60 4.63 -34.63
C PRO A 392 -0.17 3.31 -34.82
N ASP A 393 0.29 2.45 -35.72
CA ASP A 393 -0.36 1.18 -36.05
C ASP A 393 0.11 -0.01 -35.18
N VAL A 394 1.10 0.18 -34.31
CA VAL A 394 1.65 -0.91 -33.50
C VAL A 394 0.70 -1.23 -32.33
N GLN A 395 0.16 -2.44 -32.33
CA GLN A 395 -0.78 -2.91 -31.31
C GLN A 395 -0.15 -3.86 -30.30
N ASN A 396 1.01 -4.43 -30.60
CA ASN A 396 1.63 -5.48 -29.80
C ASN A 396 2.93 -5.01 -29.16
N ILE A 397 2.80 -4.25 -28.07
CA ILE A 397 3.91 -3.68 -27.33
C ILE A 397 4.11 -4.46 -26.04
N TRP A 398 5.36 -4.78 -25.71
CA TRP A 398 5.71 -5.34 -24.42
C TRP A 398 6.53 -4.36 -23.58
N PHE A 399 5.87 -3.74 -22.60
CA PHE A 399 6.51 -2.99 -21.52
C PHE A 399 6.99 -3.95 -20.44
N MET A 400 8.31 -4.10 -20.33
CA MET A 400 8.95 -4.87 -19.26
C MET A 400 9.11 -4.02 -18.00
N GLU A 401 9.42 -2.73 -18.16
CA GLU A 401 9.20 -1.70 -17.15
C GLU A 401 8.28 -0.62 -17.73
N PHE A 402 7.88 0.35 -16.91
CA PHE A 402 7.00 1.45 -17.35
C PHE A 402 5.64 0.97 -17.86
N HIS A 403 5.15 -0.16 -17.35
CA HIS A 403 3.91 -0.83 -17.81
C HIS A 403 2.63 -0.01 -17.59
N ILE A 404 2.70 1.12 -16.88
CA ILE A 404 1.63 2.12 -16.92
C ILE A 404 1.35 2.63 -18.34
N GLY A 405 2.32 2.51 -19.26
CA GLY A 405 2.16 2.84 -20.67
C GLY A 405 1.01 2.08 -21.35
N TYR A 406 0.70 0.86 -20.91
CA TYR A 406 -0.48 0.11 -21.36
C TYR A 406 -1.78 0.91 -21.12
N TRP A 407 -1.91 1.55 -19.96
CA TRP A 407 -3.08 2.33 -19.62
C TRP A 407 -3.21 3.57 -20.51
N TYR A 408 -2.09 4.21 -20.85
CA TYR A 408 -2.04 5.35 -21.76
C TYR A 408 -2.44 4.96 -23.19
N LEU A 409 -1.90 3.84 -23.69
CA LEU A 409 -2.14 3.35 -25.05
C LEU A 409 -3.47 2.57 -25.20
N GLY A 410 -4.14 2.24 -24.09
CA GLY A 410 -5.33 1.38 -24.13
C GLY A 410 -5.01 -0.05 -24.58
N GLN A 411 -3.82 -0.54 -24.24
CA GLN A 411 -3.35 -1.88 -24.57
C GLN A 411 -3.25 -2.75 -23.31
N ASN A 412 -3.10 -4.06 -23.51
CA ASN A 412 -2.90 -5.03 -22.44
C ASN A 412 -1.49 -5.65 -22.53
N PRO A 413 -0.92 -6.10 -21.40
CA PRO A 413 0.30 -6.89 -21.39
C PRO A 413 0.14 -8.19 -22.20
N PRO A 414 1.24 -8.73 -22.80
CA PRO A 414 1.17 -9.92 -23.66
C PRO A 414 0.52 -11.14 -23.02
N THR A 415 0.70 -11.30 -21.71
CA THR A 415 0.12 -12.38 -20.90
C THR A 415 -0.17 -11.91 -19.46
N LYS A 416 -1.04 -12.64 -18.75
CA LYS A 416 -1.30 -12.46 -17.31
C LYS A 416 -0.03 -12.40 -16.47
N ALA A 417 0.94 -13.26 -16.79
CA ALA A 417 2.22 -13.35 -16.08
C ALA A 417 3.08 -12.09 -16.22
N THR A 418 2.72 -11.17 -17.12
CA THR A 418 3.39 -9.89 -17.32
C THR A 418 2.57 -8.68 -16.89
N THR A 419 1.41 -8.89 -16.24
CA THR A 419 0.56 -7.80 -15.71
C THR A 419 1.33 -6.91 -14.74
N HIS A 420 1.84 -7.51 -13.66
CA HIS A 420 2.91 -6.93 -12.89
C HIS A 420 4.23 -7.52 -13.43
N PRO A 421 5.22 -6.70 -13.83
CA PRO A 421 6.46 -7.20 -14.43
C PRO A 421 7.17 -8.31 -13.64
N SER A 422 7.23 -8.21 -12.30
CA SER A 422 7.85 -9.24 -11.46
C SER A 422 7.17 -10.61 -11.46
N ASN A 423 5.93 -10.74 -11.95
CA ASN A 423 5.22 -12.01 -11.97
C ASN A 423 5.86 -13.02 -12.94
N LEU A 424 6.50 -12.53 -14.02
CA LEU A 424 7.19 -13.38 -14.99
C LEU A 424 8.24 -14.26 -14.31
N MET A 425 8.86 -13.78 -13.23
CA MET A 425 9.92 -14.47 -12.50
C MET A 425 9.40 -15.33 -11.33
N ARG A 426 8.09 -15.51 -11.18
CA ARG A 426 7.47 -16.21 -10.03
C ARG A 426 6.74 -17.48 -10.46
N ASP A 427 7.49 -18.48 -10.90
CA ASP A 427 6.96 -19.78 -11.40
C ASP A 427 6.01 -20.44 -10.41
N GLN A 428 6.32 -20.33 -9.11
CA GLN A 428 5.48 -20.85 -8.04
C GLN A 428 4.05 -20.26 -8.02
N LEU A 429 3.82 -19.14 -8.72
CA LEU A 429 2.52 -18.50 -8.84
C LEU A 429 1.77 -18.84 -10.14
N PHE A 430 2.45 -19.42 -11.13
CA PHE A 430 1.87 -19.75 -12.44
C PHE A 430 0.62 -20.64 -12.36
N PRO A 431 0.57 -21.67 -11.50
CA PRO A 431 -0.64 -22.48 -11.35
C PRO A 431 -1.87 -21.67 -10.94
N TYR A 432 -1.69 -20.61 -10.13
CA TYR A 432 -2.78 -19.76 -9.65
C TYR A 432 -3.17 -18.66 -10.63
N MET A 433 -2.37 -18.43 -11.67
CA MET A 433 -2.73 -17.59 -12.83
C MET A 433 -3.47 -18.39 -13.90
N ARG A 434 -3.57 -19.72 -13.73
CA ARG A 434 -3.91 -20.69 -14.78
C ARG A 434 -3.02 -20.53 -16.01
N ASN A 435 -1.74 -20.32 -15.75
CA ASN A 435 -0.75 -20.21 -16.81
C ASN A 435 -0.47 -21.62 -17.37
N PRO A 436 -0.63 -21.87 -18.68
CA PRO A 436 -0.34 -23.17 -19.26
C PRO A 436 1.17 -23.48 -19.34
N ARG A 437 2.04 -22.47 -19.16
CA ARG A 437 3.49 -22.65 -19.09
C ARG A 437 3.89 -22.97 -17.64
N GLY A 438 4.84 -23.88 -17.46
CA GLY A 438 5.30 -24.36 -16.15
C GLY A 438 6.47 -23.55 -15.56
N SER A 439 7.18 -22.77 -16.38
CA SER A 439 8.36 -22.02 -15.96
C SER A 439 8.49 -20.64 -16.62
N SER A 440 9.26 -19.74 -16.00
CA SER A 440 9.58 -18.41 -16.52
C SER A 440 10.20 -18.46 -17.92
N LEU A 441 11.04 -19.47 -18.16
CA LEU A 441 11.71 -19.64 -19.44
C LEU A 441 10.71 -20.02 -20.53
N GLU A 442 9.82 -20.97 -20.26
CA GLU A 442 8.74 -21.34 -21.18
C GLU A 442 7.79 -20.17 -21.44
N GLU A 443 7.45 -19.40 -20.41
CA GLU A 443 6.64 -18.18 -20.54
C GLU A 443 7.31 -17.15 -21.45
N LEU A 444 8.59 -16.88 -21.20
CA LEU A 444 9.39 -15.94 -21.99
C LEU A 444 9.51 -16.39 -23.44
N GLN A 445 9.78 -17.67 -23.68
CA GLN A 445 9.82 -18.27 -25.01
C GLN A 445 8.48 -18.12 -25.72
N PHE A 446 7.36 -18.35 -25.02
CA PHE A 446 6.02 -18.17 -25.59
C PHE A 446 5.76 -16.70 -25.96
N ILE A 447 6.11 -15.75 -25.09
CA ILE A 447 5.95 -14.33 -25.37
C ILE A 447 6.77 -13.93 -26.60
N LEU A 448 8.05 -14.28 -26.65
CA LEU A 448 8.94 -13.83 -27.72
C LEU A 448 8.66 -14.51 -29.07
N ASN A 449 8.37 -15.81 -29.05
CA ASN A 449 8.19 -16.60 -30.27
C ASN A 449 6.75 -16.61 -30.77
N SER A 450 5.77 -16.74 -29.88
CA SER A 450 4.36 -16.89 -30.25
C SER A 450 3.58 -15.59 -30.21
N LYS A 451 3.74 -14.80 -29.13
CA LYS A 451 3.11 -13.45 -29.07
C LYS A 451 3.87 -12.45 -29.92
N ALA A 452 5.18 -12.62 -30.05
CA ALA A 452 6.02 -11.89 -30.97
C ALA A 452 5.80 -10.36 -30.93
N PRO A 453 6.04 -9.69 -29.79
CA PRO A 453 5.83 -8.25 -29.67
C PRO A 453 6.60 -7.50 -30.75
N GLU A 454 5.95 -6.53 -31.38
CA GLU A 454 6.59 -5.70 -32.40
C GLU A 454 7.57 -4.72 -31.75
N ILE A 455 7.24 -4.27 -30.54
CA ILE A 455 8.06 -3.36 -29.76
C ILE A 455 8.25 -3.92 -28.36
N ILE A 456 9.49 -3.88 -27.87
CA ILE A 456 9.83 -4.17 -26.48
C ILE A 456 10.41 -2.90 -25.85
N VAL A 457 9.87 -2.53 -24.69
CA VAL A 457 10.35 -1.40 -23.88
C VAL A 457 10.98 -1.93 -22.60
N THR A 458 12.27 -1.66 -22.41
CA THR A 458 13.06 -2.10 -21.26
C THR A 458 13.67 -0.91 -20.54
N LYS A 459 14.30 -1.16 -19.38
CA LYS A 459 15.16 -0.18 -18.70
C LYS A 459 16.60 -0.71 -18.69
N GLY A 460 17.35 -0.39 -19.74
CA GLY A 460 18.65 -1.02 -20.00
C GLY A 460 18.54 -2.45 -20.56
N GLU A 461 19.64 -3.21 -20.52
CA GLU A 461 19.76 -4.49 -21.23
C GLU A 461 19.22 -5.72 -20.47
N ARG A 462 18.74 -5.57 -19.23
CA ARG A 462 18.30 -6.71 -18.39
C ARG A 462 16.80 -6.71 -18.15
N ILE A 463 16.24 -7.92 -18.00
CA ILE A 463 14.88 -8.11 -17.48
C ILE A 463 14.83 -7.47 -16.07
N PRO A 464 13.79 -6.70 -15.74
CA PRO A 464 13.64 -6.20 -14.38
C PRO A 464 13.50 -7.37 -13.40
N PHE A 465 14.00 -7.17 -12.17
CA PHE A 465 13.95 -8.10 -11.03
C PHE A 465 14.92 -9.28 -11.09
N ASN A 466 16.12 -9.09 -10.52
CA ASN A 466 17.07 -10.15 -10.26
C ASN A 466 16.43 -11.21 -9.33
N ALA A 467 15.96 -12.30 -9.92
CA ALA A 467 15.55 -13.48 -9.18
C ALA A 467 16.76 -14.39 -9.11
N GLU A 468 17.24 -14.64 -7.88
CA GLU A 468 18.30 -15.62 -7.64
C GLU A 468 17.97 -16.91 -8.39
N ASN A 469 18.98 -17.46 -9.08
CA ASN A 469 18.87 -18.69 -9.87
C ASN A 469 18.05 -18.61 -11.18
N LYS A 470 17.92 -17.43 -11.82
CA LYS A 470 17.25 -17.29 -13.13
C LYS A 470 18.13 -16.81 -14.29
N GLU A 471 19.45 -16.95 -14.17
CA GLU A 471 20.43 -16.53 -15.19
C GLU A 471 20.13 -17.08 -16.60
N GLU A 472 19.58 -18.29 -16.71
CA GLU A 472 19.19 -18.87 -18.00
C GLU A 472 18.11 -18.03 -18.72
N VAL A 473 17.14 -17.49 -17.97
CA VAL A 473 16.05 -16.66 -18.52
C VAL A 473 16.62 -15.34 -19.05
N TYR A 474 17.57 -14.75 -18.32
CA TYR A 474 18.29 -13.55 -18.74
C TYR A 474 19.12 -13.80 -20.00
N ALA A 475 19.94 -14.85 -19.99
CA ALA A 475 20.79 -15.20 -21.12
C ALA A 475 19.97 -15.49 -22.39
N TYR A 476 18.82 -16.16 -22.25
CA TYR A 476 17.90 -16.37 -23.35
C TYR A 476 17.34 -15.05 -23.90
N PHE A 477 16.85 -14.17 -23.03
CA PHE A 477 16.30 -12.87 -23.43
C PHE A 477 17.33 -12.00 -24.14
N GLU A 478 18.53 -11.83 -23.56
CA GLU A 478 19.60 -11.02 -24.14
C GLU A 478 20.03 -11.55 -25.52
N LYS A 479 20.17 -12.87 -25.66
CA LYS A 479 20.48 -13.50 -26.95
C LYS A 479 19.35 -13.29 -27.97
N TYR A 480 18.10 -13.46 -27.55
CA TYR A 480 16.94 -13.29 -28.42
C TYR A 480 16.82 -11.84 -28.92
N LEU A 481 16.97 -10.87 -28.01
CA LEU A 481 16.86 -9.46 -28.30
C LEU A 481 17.90 -9.03 -29.35
N LYS A 482 19.15 -9.48 -29.21
CA LYS A 482 20.24 -9.18 -30.17
C LYS A 482 20.02 -9.74 -31.57
N VAL A 483 19.30 -10.85 -31.69
CA VAL A 483 19.09 -11.54 -32.97
C VAL A 483 17.82 -11.06 -33.68
N HIS A 484 16.77 -10.73 -32.93
CA HIS A 484 15.43 -10.50 -33.48
C HIS A 484 14.91 -9.07 -33.37
N TYR A 485 15.63 -8.19 -32.67
CA TYR A 485 15.22 -6.80 -32.49
C TYR A 485 16.40 -5.85 -32.75
N GLN A 486 16.06 -4.66 -33.23
CA GLN A 486 16.98 -3.53 -33.34
C GLN A 486 16.62 -2.43 -32.36
N PHE A 487 17.64 -1.74 -31.85
CA PHE A 487 17.48 -0.52 -31.08
C PHE A 487 16.84 0.57 -31.97
N VAL A 488 15.85 1.26 -31.42
CA VAL A 488 15.17 2.37 -32.11
C VAL A 488 15.52 3.70 -31.48
N GLU A 489 15.31 3.83 -30.17
CA GLU A 489 15.40 5.11 -29.46
C GLU A 489 15.60 4.87 -27.96
N GLN A 490 16.21 5.85 -27.29
CA GLN A 490 16.32 5.88 -25.83
C GLN A 490 15.65 7.14 -25.26
N ILE A 491 14.61 6.95 -24.46
CA ILE A 491 13.88 8.05 -23.79
C ILE A 491 14.14 7.94 -22.29
N GLY A 492 15.00 8.83 -21.77
CA GLY A 492 15.42 8.78 -20.37
C GLY A 492 16.09 7.43 -20.05
N LYS A 493 15.50 6.67 -19.14
CA LYS A 493 15.96 5.32 -18.79
C LYS A 493 15.33 4.21 -19.63
N ALA A 494 14.32 4.51 -20.45
CA ALA A 494 13.65 3.53 -21.28
C ALA A 494 14.38 3.33 -22.59
N THR A 495 14.59 2.07 -22.95
CA THR A 495 15.17 1.65 -24.23
C THR A 495 14.08 0.97 -25.06
N ILE A 496 13.92 1.42 -26.30
CA ILE A 496 12.89 0.94 -27.21
C ILE A 496 13.55 0.07 -28.28
N TYR A 497 13.09 -1.17 -28.38
CA TYR A 497 13.51 -2.14 -29.39
C TYR A 497 12.36 -2.46 -30.32
N LYS A 498 12.61 -2.52 -31.63
CA LYS A 498 11.63 -2.93 -32.65
C LYS A 498 12.07 -4.23 -33.30
N ARG A 499 11.11 -5.13 -33.52
CA ARG A 499 11.35 -6.41 -34.17
C ARG A 499 11.87 -6.21 -35.60
N LEU A 500 12.83 -7.04 -36.01
CA LEU A 500 13.44 -7.04 -37.35
C LEU A 500 12.49 -7.55 -38.44
#